data_AF-A0A835Y6Y7-F1
#
_entry.id   AF-A0A835Y6Y7-F1
#
_cell.length_a   1.000
_cell.length_b   1.000
_cell.length_c   1.000
_cell.angle_alpha   90.00
_cell.angle_beta   90.00
_cell.angle_gamma   90.00
#
_symmetry.space_group_name_H-M   'P 1'
#
loop_
_entity.id
_entity.type
_entity.pdbx_description
1 polymer ?
#
loop_
_entity_poly.entity_id
_entity_poly.type
_entity_poly.pdbx_seq_one_letter_code
_entity_poly.pdbx_strand_id
1 'polypeptide(L)'
;MPSAALEAVVSRALSLDYTQADIQQQLTALSRGAPSGSLGTLASLLAGGSVTPVLRRATVAAVILNFRLGGGGRKASNVSTETQALLQALYVAHRQQALAGKEVVELTHISKSGGTTLCHIGARNGLRTEDVGKQNCGVERFDDGPRWYDSGAQQRMLAFSSAGIRGANHAAVGEAGCQDPRQRQAAAAWLTVGGGGRRSTQARQRQFGSSGLTFVDQTARTMRRRVAGSRQIGLRGMHSTYGTRSTHITREEAWSCVLPPANKPRPEHREADSCRARREWMVSNRWDYYANEYTMPGGRVGFEGVRPCTAHMVTVLQVREPRARLESHLKHFWRLVSKDCSHALPLFAPLLQDVSTWTQIMPAPINNYAIRSLLGEAVFNAPMGSVGPEHLEAAKGVALQYDVLMRIEDPPGSELAMRMGLGWCPLALREQAGRPEHDSGMPLDLAGAWADVFRGLNALDAALYEWIGVLAALDGVVYAAGKSAGMDDSELRCGAASTAAWQVK
;
A
#
# COMPACT_ATOMS: atom_id res chain seq x y z
N MET A 1 13.69 -18.14 -4.89
CA MET A 1 12.52 -17.50 -5.53
C MET A 1 12.62 -17.76 -7.03
N PRO A 2 11.74 -18.61 -7.60
CA PRO A 2 12.10 -19.35 -8.80
C PRO A 2 11.83 -18.53 -10.06
N SER A 3 12.58 -18.83 -11.13
CA SER A 3 12.70 -18.06 -12.37
C SER A 3 11.38 -17.57 -12.99
N ALA A 4 10.26 -18.25 -12.76
CA ALA A 4 8.95 -17.91 -13.33
C ALA A 4 8.47 -16.49 -13.01
N ALA A 5 8.73 -15.97 -11.80
CA ALA A 5 8.34 -14.59 -11.48
C ALA A 5 9.15 -13.57 -12.28
N LEU A 6 10.44 -13.82 -12.47
CA LEU A 6 11.36 -12.94 -13.19
C LEU A 6 11.21 -13.08 -14.71
N GLU A 7 10.96 -14.29 -15.21
CA GLU A 7 10.52 -14.55 -16.59
C GLU A 7 9.17 -13.88 -16.86
N ALA A 8 8.24 -13.89 -15.91
CA ALA A 8 6.99 -13.14 -16.03
C ALA A 8 7.21 -11.62 -15.98
N VAL A 9 8.18 -11.10 -15.21
CA VAL A 9 8.57 -9.67 -15.26
C VAL A 9 9.02 -9.31 -16.66
N VAL A 10 9.97 -10.07 -17.20
CA VAL A 10 10.57 -9.79 -18.51
C VAL A 10 9.56 -9.99 -19.63
N SER A 11 8.82 -11.12 -19.62
CA SER A 11 7.80 -11.47 -20.61
C SER A 11 6.58 -10.54 -20.59
N ARG A 12 6.27 -9.88 -19.46
CA ARG A 12 5.17 -8.89 -19.40
C ARG A 12 5.58 -7.46 -19.61
N ALA A 13 6.80 -7.07 -19.21
CA ALA A 13 7.38 -5.82 -19.69
C ALA A 13 7.41 -5.77 -21.23
N LEU A 14 7.49 -6.95 -21.87
CA LEU A 14 7.38 -7.16 -23.31
C LEU A 14 5.94 -7.09 -23.89
N SER A 15 4.89 -7.02 -23.06
CA SER A 15 3.48 -7.17 -23.50
C SER A 15 2.56 -5.96 -23.21
N LEU A 16 3.06 -4.91 -22.55
CA LEU A 16 2.26 -3.71 -22.24
C LEU A 16 2.43 -2.66 -23.35
N ASP A 17 1.31 -2.08 -23.79
CA ASP A 17 1.18 -1.04 -24.85
C ASP A 17 1.88 0.29 -24.51
N TYR A 18 3.21 0.28 -24.49
CA TYR A 18 4.07 1.46 -24.57
C TYR A 18 4.94 1.31 -25.81
N THR A 19 4.93 2.31 -26.70
CA THR A 19 5.63 2.35 -28.01
C THR A 19 6.39 1.07 -28.33
N GLN A 20 5.63 0.04 -28.69
CA GLN A 20 6.06 -1.37 -28.72
C GLN A 20 7.35 -1.55 -29.54
N ALA A 21 7.59 -0.69 -30.52
CA ALA A 21 8.81 -0.70 -31.33
C ALA A 21 10.10 -0.51 -30.50
N ASP A 22 10.17 0.48 -29.61
CA ASP A 22 11.45 0.85 -28.96
C ASP A 22 11.85 -0.14 -27.88
N ILE A 23 10.91 -0.53 -27.03
CA ILE A 23 11.15 -1.49 -25.94
C ILE A 23 11.38 -2.89 -26.52
N GLN A 24 10.64 -3.30 -27.53
CA GLN A 24 10.78 -4.63 -28.14
C GLN A 24 12.07 -4.72 -28.98
N GLN A 25 12.49 -3.64 -29.65
CA GLN A 25 13.80 -3.57 -30.31
C GLN A 25 14.95 -3.69 -29.30
N GLN A 26 14.87 -2.96 -28.18
CA GLN A 26 15.89 -2.98 -27.12
C GLN A 26 15.96 -4.34 -26.41
N LEU A 27 14.81 -4.97 -26.15
CA LEU A 27 14.75 -6.28 -25.49
C LEU A 27 15.10 -7.44 -26.43
N THR A 28 14.82 -7.32 -27.73
CA THR A 28 15.27 -8.27 -28.76
C THR A 28 16.80 -8.25 -28.90
N ALA A 29 17.43 -7.08 -28.73
CA ALA A 29 18.89 -6.96 -28.67
C ALA A 29 19.48 -7.62 -27.41
N LEU A 30 18.75 -7.60 -26.30
CA LEU A 30 19.15 -8.22 -25.02
C LEU A 30 18.98 -9.76 -25.00
N SER A 31 17.92 -10.29 -25.62
CA SER A 31 17.57 -11.71 -25.54
C SER A 31 18.33 -12.63 -26.49
N ARG A 32 18.88 -12.11 -27.61
CA ARG A 32 19.56 -12.92 -28.64
C ARG A 32 21.01 -13.29 -28.32
N GLY A 33 21.33 -13.58 -27.05
CA GLY A 33 22.65 -14.07 -26.66
C GLY A 33 23.76 -13.16 -27.17
N ALA A 34 23.74 -11.92 -26.70
CA ALA A 34 24.67 -10.94 -27.22
C ALA A 34 26.13 -11.38 -27.02
N PRO A 35 26.94 -11.46 -28.09
CA PRO A 35 28.38 -11.50 -27.93
C PRO A 35 28.82 -10.24 -27.16
N SER A 36 30.02 -10.26 -26.60
CA SER A 36 30.66 -9.30 -25.69
C SER A 36 30.58 -7.79 -26.06
N GLY A 37 29.90 -7.40 -27.14
CA GLY A 37 29.64 -6.03 -27.57
C GLY A 37 28.26 -5.41 -27.24
N SER A 38 27.28 -6.12 -26.64
CA SER A 38 25.94 -5.51 -26.39
C SER A 38 25.89 -4.45 -25.30
N LEU A 39 26.79 -4.49 -24.32
CA LEU A 39 26.85 -3.47 -23.27
C LEU A 39 27.15 -2.09 -23.86
N GLY A 40 27.95 -2.03 -24.94
CA GLY A 40 28.22 -0.78 -25.66
C GLY A 40 26.99 -0.23 -26.39
N THR A 41 26.11 -1.11 -26.91
CA THR A 41 24.85 -0.69 -27.56
C THR A 41 23.86 -0.16 -26.52
N LEU A 42 23.76 -0.83 -25.36
CA LEU A 42 22.95 -0.35 -24.25
C LEU A 42 23.47 0.98 -23.71
N ALA A 43 24.77 1.11 -23.48
CA ALA A 43 25.37 2.37 -23.05
C ALA A 43 25.12 3.52 -24.05
N SER A 44 25.15 3.23 -25.36
CA SER A 44 24.85 4.21 -26.41
C SER A 44 23.37 4.62 -26.43
N LEU A 45 22.45 3.68 -26.16
CA LEU A 45 21.02 3.95 -25.97
C LEU A 45 20.77 4.80 -24.71
N LEU A 46 21.48 4.52 -23.61
CA LEU A 46 21.42 5.30 -22.38
C LEU A 46 22.00 6.72 -22.58
N ALA A 47 22.99 6.88 -23.47
CA ALA A 47 23.59 8.17 -23.79
C ALA A 47 22.68 9.07 -24.65
N GLY A 48 21.75 8.48 -25.39
CA GLY A 48 20.89 9.19 -26.35
C GLY A 48 19.43 9.41 -25.92
N GLY A 49 18.98 8.90 -24.77
CA GLY A 49 17.55 8.85 -24.50
C GLY A 49 17.12 8.76 -23.04
N SER A 50 15.80 8.94 -22.83
CA SER A 50 15.16 8.74 -21.54
C SER A 50 15.11 7.25 -21.16
N VAL A 51 15.52 6.92 -19.94
CA VAL A 51 15.55 5.61 -19.31
C VAL A 51 14.36 5.53 -18.37
N THR A 52 13.26 5.02 -18.90
CA THR A 52 12.05 4.83 -18.12
C THR A 52 12.31 3.85 -16.96
N PRO A 53 11.54 3.94 -15.85
CA PRO A 53 11.66 2.98 -14.75
C PRO A 53 11.48 1.53 -15.20
N VAL A 54 10.64 1.29 -16.22
CA VAL A 54 10.43 -0.02 -16.86
C VAL A 54 11.74 -0.54 -17.46
N LEU A 55 12.38 0.25 -18.33
CA LEU A 55 13.62 -0.14 -19.02
C LEU A 55 14.77 -0.37 -18.03
N ARG A 56 14.88 0.50 -17.02
CA ARG A 56 15.87 0.35 -15.94
C ARG A 56 15.70 -1.00 -15.24
N ARG A 57 14.49 -1.31 -14.76
CA ARG A 57 14.22 -2.56 -14.03
C ARG A 57 14.41 -3.79 -14.90
N ALA A 58 13.98 -3.75 -16.17
CA ALA A 58 14.20 -4.84 -17.13
C ALA A 58 15.69 -5.10 -17.38
N THR A 59 16.50 -4.03 -17.51
CA THR A 59 17.95 -4.14 -17.69
C THR A 59 18.62 -4.79 -16.49
N VAL A 60 18.28 -4.35 -15.27
CA VAL A 60 18.82 -4.94 -14.02
C VAL A 60 18.41 -6.41 -13.89
N ALA A 61 17.15 -6.74 -14.19
CA ALA A 61 16.66 -8.11 -14.20
C ALA A 61 17.45 -9.00 -15.16
N ALA A 62 17.73 -8.51 -16.38
CA ALA A 62 18.53 -9.22 -17.38
C ALA A 62 19.98 -9.44 -16.90
N VAL A 63 20.61 -8.44 -16.29
CA VAL A 63 21.94 -8.57 -15.68
C VAL A 63 21.96 -9.67 -14.60
N ILE A 64 20.97 -9.66 -13.70
CA ILE A 64 20.85 -10.67 -12.62
C ILE A 64 20.63 -12.07 -13.20
N LEU A 65 19.79 -12.21 -14.23
CA LEU A 65 19.54 -13.48 -14.90
C LEU A 65 20.81 -14.01 -15.57
N ASN A 66 21.53 -13.18 -16.31
CA ASN A 66 22.79 -13.56 -16.95
C ASN A 66 23.83 -14.01 -15.92
N PHE A 67 23.93 -13.30 -14.79
CA PHE A 67 24.80 -13.69 -13.69
C PHE A 67 24.44 -15.08 -13.10
N ARG A 68 23.14 -15.38 -12.96
CA ARG A 68 22.66 -16.66 -12.43
C ARG A 68 22.78 -17.82 -13.42
N LEU A 69 22.46 -17.59 -14.69
CA LEU A 69 22.41 -18.63 -15.73
C LEU A 69 23.78 -18.98 -16.30
N GLY A 70 24.76 -18.07 -16.23
CA GLY A 70 26.12 -18.27 -16.76
C GLY A 70 26.95 -19.36 -16.07
N GLY A 71 26.34 -20.26 -15.29
CA GLY A 71 26.99 -21.45 -14.70
C GLY A 71 28.07 -21.15 -13.67
N GLY A 72 28.30 -19.88 -13.35
CA GLY A 72 29.34 -19.46 -12.44
C GLY A 72 28.91 -19.64 -11.00
N GLY A 73 29.27 -20.78 -10.40
CA GLY A 73 29.67 -20.80 -8.99
C GLY A 73 30.88 -19.90 -8.68
N ARG A 74 31.18 -18.91 -9.54
CA ARG A 74 32.14 -17.84 -9.30
C ARG A 74 31.61 -17.08 -8.09
N LYS A 75 32.47 -16.94 -7.08
CA LYS A 75 32.17 -16.19 -5.86
C LYS A 75 31.52 -14.86 -6.25
N ALA A 76 30.41 -14.52 -5.59
CA ALA A 76 29.67 -13.28 -5.76
C ALA A 76 30.50 -11.99 -5.59
N SER A 77 31.80 -12.11 -5.26
CA SER A 77 32.70 -11.01 -5.00
C SER A 77 33.13 -10.22 -6.25
N ASN A 78 32.93 -10.74 -7.46
CA ASN A 78 33.47 -10.10 -8.68
C ASN A 78 32.35 -9.76 -9.67
N VAL A 79 31.54 -8.74 -9.35
CA VAL A 79 30.75 -8.03 -10.36
C VAL A 79 31.75 -7.41 -11.35
N SER A 80 31.58 -7.65 -12.66
CA SER A 80 32.53 -7.14 -13.65
C SER A 80 32.51 -5.60 -13.69
N THR A 81 33.64 -4.97 -14.04
CA THR A 81 33.75 -3.51 -14.16
C THR A 81 32.70 -2.95 -15.13
N GLU A 82 32.39 -3.68 -16.21
CA GLU A 82 31.38 -3.30 -17.20
C GLU A 82 29.96 -3.36 -16.62
N THR A 83 29.66 -4.38 -15.81
CA THR A 83 28.37 -4.50 -15.13
C THR A 83 28.18 -3.35 -14.14
N GLN A 84 29.23 -3.04 -13.36
CA GLN A 84 29.23 -1.93 -12.43
C GLN A 84 29.03 -0.59 -13.17
N ALA A 85 29.74 -0.37 -14.28
CA ALA A 85 29.60 0.83 -15.11
C ALA A 85 28.18 0.97 -15.70
N LEU A 86 27.56 -0.12 -16.15
CA LEU A 86 26.17 -0.12 -16.63
C LEU A 86 25.21 0.29 -15.51
N LEU A 87 25.32 -0.29 -14.32
CA LEU A 87 24.44 0.04 -13.19
C LEU A 87 24.60 1.50 -12.74
N GLN A 88 25.82 2.02 -12.77
CA GLN A 88 26.09 3.44 -12.52
C GLN A 88 25.47 4.34 -13.60
N ALA A 89 25.58 3.98 -14.89
CA ALA A 89 24.95 4.72 -15.98
C ALA A 89 23.43 4.76 -15.85
N LEU A 90 22.80 3.64 -15.46
CA LEU A 90 21.37 3.57 -15.16
C LEU A 90 20.98 4.52 -14.01
N TYR A 91 21.81 4.63 -12.98
CA TYR A 91 21.57 5.56 -11.87
C TYR A 91 21.69 7.02 -12.30
N VAL A 92 22.73 7.37 -13.07
CA VAL A 92 22.90 8.73 -13.62
C VAL A 92 21.69 9.11 -14.49
N ALA A 93 21.21 8.20 -15.34
CA ALA A 93 20.04 8.43 -16.16
C ALA A 93 18.77 8.64 -15.32
N HIS A 94 18.56 7.84 -14.26
CA HIS A 94 17.49 8.05 -13.28
C HIS A 94 17.55 9.47 -12.70
N ARG A 95 18.72 9.89 -12.21
CA ARG A 95 18.89 11.23 -11.64
C ARG A 95 18.57 12.34 -12.62
N GLN A 96 19.06 12.24 -13.85
CA GLN A 96 18.82 13.26 -14.87
C GLN A 96 17.32 13.37 -15.21
N GLN A 97 16.62 12.26 -15.32
CA GLN A 97 15.23 12.27 -15.76
C GLN A 97 14.24 12.48 -14.63
N ALA A 98 14.36 11.73 -13.54
CA ALA A 98 13.47 11.87 -12.40
C ALA A 98 13.77 13.17 -11.64
N LEU A 99 15.03 13.40 -11.24
CA LEU A 99 15.33 14.49 -10.30
C LEU A 99 15.59 15.84 -10.97
N ALA A 100 16.22 15.87 -12.15
CA ALA A 100 16.53 17.14 -12.82
C ALA A 100 15.49 17.54 -13.90
N GLY A 101 14.79 16.54 -14.47
CA GLY A 101 13.83 16.72 -15.54
C GLY A 101 12.39 17.02 -15.08
N LYS A 102 12.05 16.73 -13.82
CA LYS A 102 10.69 16.86 -13.29
C LYS A 102 10.67 17.79 -12.08
N GLU A 103 9.75 18.74 -12.09
CA GLU A 103 9.66 19.81 -11.09
C GLU A 103 8.76 19.48 -9.90
N VAL A 104 7.90 18.47 -10.04
CA VAL A 104 6.88 18.13 -9.05
C VAL A 104 7.01 16.66 -8.68
N VAL A 105 6.88 16.35 -7.40
CA VAL A 105 6.80 15.01 -6.85
C VAL A 105 5.34 14.67 -6.52
N GLU A 106 4.83 13.61 -7.14
CA GLU A 106 3.55 12.99 -6.78
C GLU A 106 3.82 11.78 -5.90
N LEU A 107 3.38 11.83 -4.65
CA LEU A 107 3.31 10.67 -3.79
C LEU A 107 1.95 9.98 -3.96
N THR A 108 1.93 8.82 -4.60
CA THR A 108 0.81 7.90 -4.48
C THR A 108 0.88 7.21 -3.13
N HIS A 109 0.00 7.64 -2.24
CA HIS A 109 -0.10 7.16 -0.89
C HIS A 109 -1.28 6.20 -0.78
N ILE A 110 -0.99 4.89 -0.72
CA ILE A 110 -2.02 3.92 -0.35
C ILE A 110 -2.37 4.15 1.12
N SER A 111 -3.56 4.71 1.39
CA SER A 111 -3.94 5.12 2.74
C SER A 111 -3.55 4.11 3.83
N LYS A 112 -2.98 4.64 4.92
CA LYS A 112 -2.32 3.90 6.02
C LYS A 112 -0.97 3.25 5.70
N SER A 113 -0.31 3.62 4.59
CA SER A 113 1.08 3.22 4.30
C SER A 113 2.19 4.21 4.74
N GLY A 114 1.87 5.26 5.52
CA GLY A 114 2.88 6.22 6.01
C GLY A 114 2.89 7.60 5.32
N GLY A 115 1.80 8.01 4.68
CA GLY A 115 1.69 9.27 3.94
C GLY A 115 1.95 10.51 4.78
N THR A 116 1.38 10.59 5.99
CA THR A 116 1.68 11.68 6.94
C THR A 116 3.19 11.77 7.24
N THR A 117 3.85 10.61 7.39
CA THR A 117 5.31 10.54 7.59
C THR A 117 6.05 11.12 6.40
N LEU A 118 5.72 10.66 5.19
CA LEU A 118 6.38 11.11 3.97
C LEU A 118 6.10 12.58 3.66
N CYS A 119 4.90 13.08 3.93
CA CYS A 119 4.54 14.48 3.80
C CYS A 119 5.44 15.36 4.69
N HIS A 120 5.61 15.00 5.96
CA HIS A 120 6.54 15.69 6.84
C HIS A 120 8.01 15.54 6.42
N ILE A 121 8.42 14.38 5.89
CA ILE A 121 9.77 14.18 5.35
C ILE A 121 9.99 15.10 4.14
N GLY A 122 9.05 15.16 3.21
CA GLY A 122 9.13 16.04 2.04
C GLY A 122 9.28 17.50 2.45
N ALA A 123 8.44 17.98 3.38
CA ALA A 123 8.54 19.33 3.92
C ALA A 123 9.89 19.61 4.60
N ARG A 124 10.42 18.66 5.40
CA ARG A 124 11.75 18.77 6.01
C ARG A 124 12.89 18.77 4.98
N ASN A 125 12.64 18.25 3.77
CA ASN A 125 13.55 18.30 2.63
C ASN A 125 13.36 19.54 1.75
N GLY A 126 12.59 20.53 2.23
CA GLY A 126 12.39 21.82 1.56
C GLY A 126 11.28 21.82 0.50
N LEU A 127 10.51 20.73 0.39
CA LEU A 127 9.39 20.66 -0.54
C LEU A 127 8.20 21.47 -0.02
N ARG A 128 7.47 22.05 -0.97
CA ARG A 128 6.31 22.92 -0.77
C ARG A 128 5.06 22.24 -1.28
N THR A 129 4.00 22.36 -0.50
CA THR A 129 2.68 21.80 -0.78
C THR A 129 1.62 22.75 -0.23
N GLU A 130 0.35 22.47 -0.49
CA GLU A 130 -0.77 23.26 0.01
C GLU A 130 -0.91 23.18 1.54
N ASP A 131 -0.89 21.95 2.09
CA ASP A 131 -1.06 21.73 3.53
C ASP A 131 -0.22 20.53 4.04
N VAL A 132 0.85 20.82 4.79
CA VAL A 132 1.67 19.79 5.47
C VAL A 132 0.97 19.21 6.71
N GLY A 133 -0.12 19.81 7.15
CA GLY A 133 -0.86 19.48 8.37
C GLY A 133 -2.00 18.49 8.13
N LYS A 134 -3.23 19.01 8.00
CA LYS A 134 -4.45 18.20 8.11
C LYS A 134 -4.70 17.32 6.89
N GLN A 135 -4.27 17.77 5.72
CA GLN A 135 -4.50 17.07 4.46
C GLN A 135 -3.34 16.14 4.06
N ASN A 136 -2.32 15.94 4.91
CA ASN A 136 -1.13 15.12 4.59
C ASN A 136 -0.49 15.47 3.23
N CYS A 137 -0.35 16.76 2.92
CA CYS A 137 0.15 17.26 1.64
C CYS A 137 -0.79 16.98 0.45
N GLY A 138 -2.07 16.74 0.70
CA GLY A 138 -3.12 16.76 -0.30
C GLY A 138 -3.32 18.17 -0.86
N VAL A 139 -3.80 18.22 -2.11
CA VAL A 139 -4.20 19.46 -2.79
C VAL A 139 -5.71 19.45 -2.91
N GLU A 140 -6.37 20.45 -2.34
CA GLU A 140 -7.83 20.48 -2.20
C GLU A 140 -8.51 20.38 -3.57
N ARG A 141 -7.96 21.10 -4.57
CA ARG A 141 -8.45 21.09 -5.95
C ARG A 141 -8.51 19.68 -6.55
N PHE A 142 -7.52 18.84 -6.28
CA PHE A 142 -7.44 17.50 -6.89
C PHE A 142 -8.40 16.51 -6.23
N ASP A 143 -8.85 16.82 -5.00
CA ASP A 143 -9.72 16.00 -4.16
C ASP A 143 -9.28 14.52 -4.07
N ASP A 144 -7.98 14.30 -3.99
CA ASP A 144 -7.36 12.99 -3.85
C ASP A 144 -7.36 12.50 -2.39
N GLY A 145 -8.27 13.01 -1.56
CA GLY A 145 -8.36 12.64 -0.16
C GLY A 145 -8.83 11.18 0.03
N PRO A 146 -8.48 10.56 1.16
CA PRO A 146 -8.79 9.16 1.39
C PRO A 146 -10.30 8.89 1.43
N ARG A 147 -10.71 7.73 0.89
CA ARG A 147 -12.10 7.24 0.89
C ARG A 147 -12.20 5.95 1.69
N TRP A 148 -12.48 6.07 2.99
CA TRP A 148 -12.42 4.93 3.90
C TRP A 148 -13.74 4.15 4.04
N TYR A 149 -14.90 4.80 3.96
CA TYR A 149 -16.16 4.13 4.23
C TYR A 149 -17.34 4.74 3.47
N ASP A 150 -18.33 3.90 3.20
CA ASP A 150 -19.65 4.28 2.69
C ASP A 150 -20.52 4.79 3.85
N SER A 151 -20.68 6.12 3.92
CA SER A 151 -21.55 6.78 4.90
C SER A 151 -23.02 6.36 4.76
N GLY A 152 -23.49 6.05 3.55
CA GLY A 152 -24.82 5.53 3.31
C GLY A 152 -24.99 4.11 3.85
N ALA A 153 -23.98 3.25 3.71
CA ALA A 153 -23.99 1.92 4.34
C ALA A 153 -24.01 2.02 5.86
N GLN A 154 -23.21 2.93 6.43
CA GLN A 154 -23.22 3.21 7.87
C GLN A 154 -24.61 3.66 8.35
N GLN A 155 -25.25 4.60 7.63
CA GLN A 155 -26.60 5.06 7.94
C GLN A 155 -27.64 3.94 7.90
N ARG A 156 -27.60 3.09 6.86
CA ARG A 156 -28.52 1.94 6.74
C ARG A 156 -28.36 0.96 7.90
N MET A 157 -27.12 0.69 8.30
CA MET A 157 -26.82 -0.18 9.44
C MET A 157 -27.37 0.40 10.75
N LEU A 158 -27.13 1.68 11.01
CA LEU A 158 -27.66 2.38 12.19
C LEU A 158 -29.20 2.35 12.23
N ALA A 159 -29.84 2.56 11.08
CA ALA A 159 -31.29 2.49 10.96
C ALA A 159 -31.83 1.10 11.34
N PHE A 160 -31.20 0.03 10.86
CA PHE A 160 -31.61 -1.35 11.14
C PHE A 160 -31.46 -1.71 12.62
N SER A 161 -30.33 -1.39 13.24
CA SER A 161 -30.08 -1.66 14.68
C SER A 161 -31.13 -0.97 15.58
N SER A 162 -31.48 0.28 15.26
CA SER A 162 -32.51 1.03 16.00
C SER A 162 -33.94 0.46 15.88
N ALA A 163 -34.22 -0.29 14.81
CA ALA A 163 -35.50 -0.97 14.62
C ALA A 163 -35.56 -2.27 15.45
N GLY A 164 -34.47 -3.04 15.48
CA GLY A 164 -34.35 -4.27 16.28
C GLY A 164 -34.51 -4.03 17.79
N ILE A 165 -33.95 -2.94 18.32
CA ILE A 165 -34.06 -2.57 19.74
C ILE A 165 -35.51 -2.25 20.13
N ARG A 166 -36.28 -1.62 19.24
CA ARG A 166 -37.71 -1.39 19.47
C ARG A 166 -38.50 -2.69 19.50
N GLY A 167 -38.19 -3.63 18.61
CA GLY A 167 -38.81 -4.96 18.60
C GLY A 167 -38.52 -5.75 19.88
N ALA A 168 -37.27 -5.75 20.35
CA ALA A 168 -36.87 -6.44 21.58
C ALA A 168 -37.49 -5.81 22.84
N ASN A 169 -37.56 -4.47 22.91
CA ASN A 169 -38.17 -3.77 24.03
C ASN A 169 -39.71 -3.87 24.04
N HIS A 170 -40.37 -3.98 22.87
CA HIS A 170 -41.80 -4.27 22.80
C HIS A 170 -42.11 -5.75 23.11
N ALA A 171 -41.26 -6.68 22.70
CA ALA A 171 -41.40 -8.10 23.04
C ALA A 171 -41.16 -8.37 24.53
N ALA A 172 -40.29 -7.60 25.19
CA ALA A 172 -40.06 -7.68 26.64
C ALA A 172 -41.18 -7.07 27.50
N VAL A 173 -42.13 -6.34 26.90
CA VAL A 173 -43.31 -5.76 27.59
C VAL A 173 -44.61 -6.45 27.16
N GLY A 174 -44.53 -7.51 26.35
CA GLY A 174 -45.69 -8.27 25.88
C GLY A 174 -45.43 -9.77 25.85
N GLU A 175 -45.59 -10.44 27.01
CA GLU A 175 -46.02 -11.83 27.01
C GLU A 175 -47.43 -11.91 26.42
N ALA A 176 -47.53 -12.02 25.09
CA ALA A 176 -48.71 -12.51 24.40
C ALA A 176 -48.36 -13.02 23.00
N GLY A 177 -48.12 -14.34 22.93
CA GLY A 177 -48.40 -15.23 21.79
C GLY A 177 -48.04 -14.79 20.36
N CYS A 178 -46.99 -15.39 19.79
CA CYS A 178 -46.87 -15.56 18.33
C CYS A 178 -46.97 -17.05 17.98
N GLN A 179 -48.13 -17.45 17.45
CA GLN A 179 -48.46 -18.79 16.93
C GLN A 179 -48.49 -18.81 15.38
N ASP A 180 -47.44 -18.34 14.69
CA ASP A 180 -47.38 -18.51 13.22
C ASP A 180 -46.18 -19.37 12.77
N PRO A 181 -46.41 -20.64 12.41
CA PRO A 181 -45.39 -21.55 11.88
C PRO A 181 -44.77 -21.11 10.53
N ARG A 182 -45.41 -20.21 9.78
CA ARG A 182 -44.94 -19.81 8.42
C ARG A 182 -43.72 -18.91 8.47
N GLN A 183 -43.53 -18.13 9.53
CA GLN A 183 -42.34 -17.28 9.69
C GLN A 183 -41.05 -18.06 9.98
N ARG A 184 -41.16 -19.31 10.48
CA ARG A 184 -39.98 -20.18 10.68
C ARG A 184 -39.42 -20.75 9.37
N GLN A 185 -40.23 -20.90 8.32
CA GLN A 185 -39.77 -21.48 7.05
C GLN A 185 -39.03 -20.48 6.14
N ALA A 186 -39.32 -19.17 6.25
CA ALA A 186 -38.62 -18.15 5.47
C ALA A 186 -37.16 -17.94 5.91
N ALA A 187 -36.85 -18.17 7.19
CA ALA A 187 -35.48 -18.07 7.72
C ALA A 187 -34.59 -19.29 7.37
N ALA A 188 -35.19 -20.45 7.11
CA ALA A 188 -34.45 -21.67 6.74
C ALA A 188 -34.07 -21.73 5.24
N ALA A 189 -34.81 -21.01 4.38
CA ALA A 189 -34.59 -21.02 2.93
C ALA A 189 -33.36 -20.21 2.47
N TRP A 190 -32.85 -19.28 3.30
CA TRP A 190 -31.65 -18.49 2.98
C TRP A 190 -30.33 -19.21 3.30
N LEU A 191 -30.35 -20.32 4.03
CA LEU A 191 -29.16 -21.07 4.43
C LEU A 191 -28.84 -22.30 3.55
N THR A 192 -29.57 -22.52 2.45
CA THR A 192 -29.44 -23.73 1.62
C THR A 192 -28.99 -23.52 0.18
N VAL A 193 -28.46 -22.34 -0.19
CA VAL A 193 -27.79 -22.14 -1.49
C VAL A 193 -26.27 -22.06 -1.28
N GLY A 194 -25.63 -23.22 -1.22
CA GLY A 194 -24.17 -23.28 -1.10
C GLY A 194 -23.60 -24.66 -0.73
N GLY A 195 -24.16 -25.75 -1.25
CA GLY A 195 -23.70 -27.11 -0.92
C GLY A 195 -23.67 -28.00 -2.16
N GLY A 196 -22.67 -27.79 -3.03
CA GLY A 196 -22.54 -28.54 -4.28
C GLY A 196 -21.13 -28.99 -4.57
N GLY A 197 -20.74 -30.12 -3.98
CA GLY A 197 -19.85 -31.09 -4.63
C GLY A 197 -18.37 -31.12 -4.22
N ARG A 198 -17.96 -32.21 -3.57
CA ARG A 198 -16.77 -32.98 -3.94
C ARG A 198 -16.81 -34.38 -3.30
N ARG A 199 -16.83 -35.40 -4.15
CA ARG A 199 -16.63 -36.79 -3.78
C ARG A 199 -15.13 -37.06 -3.55
N SER A 200 -14.89 -37.87 -2.53
CA SER A 200 -13.61 -38.43 -2.11
C SER A 200 -13.03 -39.43 -3.10
N THR A 201 -11.71 -39.44 -3.22
CA THR A 201 -10.94 -40.68 -3.43
C THR A 201 -9.77 -40.69 -2.46
N GLN A 202 -9.80 -41.67 -1.55
CA GLN A 202 -8.69 -42.08 -0.68
C GLN A 202 -7.51 -42.57 -1.52
N ALA A 203 -6.27 -42.26 -1.11
CA ALA A 203 -5.16 -43.23 -1.16
C ALA A 203 -3.92 -42.76 -0.37
N ARG A 204 -3.50 -43.65 0.53
CA ARG A 204 -2.12 -43.97 0.94
C ARG A 204 -1.27 -42.92 1.67
N GLN A 205 -1.26 -43.08 3.01
CA GLN A 205 -0.09 -42.85 3.85
C GLN A 205 1.09 -43.74 3.40
N ARG A 206 2.27 -43.13 3.23
CA ARG A 206 3.56 -43.81 3.36
C ARG A 206 4.45 -43.01 4.31
N GLN A 207 4.98 -43.75 5.28
CA GLN A 207 6.05 -43.35 6.18
C GLN A 207 7.34 -43.04 5.41
N PHE A 208 7.98 -41.92 5.76
CA PHE A 208 9.43 -41.70 5.76
C PHE A 208 9.63 -40.65 6.87
N GLY A 209 10.48 -40.82 7.87
CA GLY A 209 11.82 -41.37 7.86
C GLY A 209 12.69 -40.28 8.50
N SER A 210 12.81 -40.34 9.82
CA SER A 210 13.56 -39.40 10.66
C SER A 210 15.07 -39.67 10.58
N SER A 211 15.83 -38.67 10.18
CA SER A 211 17.27 -38.44 10.47
C SER A 211 17.60 -37.13 9.74
N GLY A 212 18.17 -36.08 10.31
CA GLY A 212 19.06 -35.92 11.43
C GLY A 212 20.09 -34.90 10.94
N LEU A 213 20.32 -33.81 11.68
CA LEU A 213 21.64 -33.22 11.91
C LEU A 213 21.53 -31.90 12.68
N THR A 214 22.47 -31.82 13.59
CA THR A 214 22.72 -30.90 14.70
C THR A 214 23.53 -29.68 14.29
N PHE A 215 23.59 -28.71 15.22
CA PHE A 215 24.59 -27.63 15.36
C PHE A 215 24.40 -26.46 14.37
N VAL A 216 24.17 -25.21 14.79
CA VAL A 216 25.03 -24.36 15.63
C VAL A 216 24.18 -23.34 16.39
N ASP A 217 24.29 -23.32 17.72
CA ASP A 217 23.84 -22.24 18.61
C ASP A 217 25.06 -21.76 19.40
N GLN A 218 25.61 -20.61 19.01
CA GLN A 218 26.63 -19.88 19.75
C GLN A 218 26.58 -18.42 19.33
N THR A 219 25.75 -17.60 19.99
CA THR A 219 26.14 -16.29 20.57
C THR A 219 24.92 -15.57 21.13
N ALA A 220 24.86 -15.43 22.46
CA ALA A 220 24.47 -14.20 23.19
C ALA A 220 24.10 -14.51 24.65
N ARG A 221 25.09 -14.97 25.44
CA ARG A 221 25.09 -14.83 26.90
C ARG A 221 25.94 -13.62 27.27
N THR A 222 25.38 -12.42 27.20
CA THR A 222 25.88 -11.28 28.01
C THR A 222 24.82 -10.18 28.03
N MET A 223 23.93 -10.22 29.03
CA MET A 223 23.33 -9.06 29.71
C MET A 223 22.32 -9.58 30.75
N ARG A 224 22.85 -10.13 31.85
CA ARG A 224 22.12 -10.26 33.12
C ARG A 224 22.98 -9.64 34.20
N ARG A 225 22.75 -8.36 34.49
CA ARG A 225 22.89 -7.72 35.81
C ARG A 225 22.56 -6.24 35.69
N ARG A 226 21.81 -5.75 36.69
CA ARG A 226 21.28 -4.39 36.89
C ARG A 226 19.97 -4.11 36.14
N VAL A 227 18.83 -4.35 36.81
CA VAL A 227 18.08 -3.33 37.55
C VAL A 227 17.12 -4.07 38.51
N ALA A 228 17.50 -4.15 39.78
CA ALA A 228 16.57 -4.41 40.87
C ALA A 228 16.29 -3.04 41.50
N GLY A 229 15.06 -2.56 41.33
CA GLY A 229 14.67 -1.20 41.73
C GLY A 229 13.22 -0.91 41.37
N SER A 230 12.33 -1.86 41.62
CA SER A 230 10.90 -1.73 41.40
C SER A 230 10.31 -0.79 42.45
N ARG A 231 10.17 0.50 42.13
CA ARG A 231 9.20 1.36 42.82
C ARG A 231 7.82 0.93 42.35
N GLN A 232 7.04 0.32 43.25
CA GLN A 232 5.59 0.23 43.12
C GLN A 232 5.03 1.64 43.05
N ILE A 233 4.79 2.14 41.85
CA ILE A 233 3.84 3.23 41.63
C ILE A 233 2.48 2.55 41.57
N GLY A 234 1.67 2.81 42.59
CA GLY A 234 0.33 2.24 42.72
C GLY A 234 -0.50 2.52 41.47
N LEU A 235 -0.85 1.46 40.75
CA LEU A 235 -1.98 1.45 39.84
C LEU A 235 -3.25 1.66 40.70
N ARG A 236 -3.63 2.93 40.91
CA ARG A 236 -5.00 3.26 41.28
C ARG A 236 -5.87 2.79 40.13
N GLY A 237 -6.55 1.67 40.35
CA GLY A 237 -7.54 1.14 39.42
C GLY A 237 -8.57 2.20 39.11
N MET A 238 -8.68 2.56 37.82
CA MET A 238 -9.91 3.06 37.25
C MET A 238 -10.92 1.90 37.20
N HIS A 239 -11.43 1.48 38.36
CA HIS A 239 -12.76 0.89 38.40
C HIS A 239 -13.74 2.04 38.18
N SER A 240 -13.95 2.39 36.90
CA SER A 240 -15.13 3.15 36.51
C SER A 240 -16.32 2.28 36.87
N THR A 241 -17.03 2.67 37.91
CA THR A 241 -18.39 2.22 38.18
C THR A 241 -19.25 2.68 37.01
N TYR A 242 -19.30 1.87 35.95
CA TYR A 242 -20.39 1.91 34.98
C TYR A 242 -21.65 1.47 35.74
N GLY A 243 -22.24 2.43 36.47
CA GLY A 243 -23.61 2.29 36.94
C GLY A 243 -24.46 2.00 35.72
N THR A 244 -25.16 0.88 35.76
CA THR A 244 -26.12 0.42 34.74
C THR A 244 -27.34 1.34 34.71
N ARG A 245 -27.14 2.63 34.40
CA ARG A 245 -28.22 3.43 33.86
C ARG A 245 -28.46 2.91 32.45
N SER A 246 -29.56 2.19 32.28
CA SER A 246 -30.15 1.91 30.97
C SER A 246 -30.51 3.25 30.32
N THR A 247 -29.52 3.90 29.74
CA THR A 247 -29.73 5.05 28.87
C THR A 247 -30.32 4.51 27.58
N HIS A 248 -31.62 4.68 27.40
CA HIS A 248 -32.25 4.46 26.12
C HIS A 248 -31.61 5.42 25.11
N ILE A 249 -30.73 4.91 24.25
CA ILE A 249 -30.19 5.68 23.14
C ILE A 249 -31.35 5.89 22.16
N THR A 250 -31.75 7.13 21.97
CA THR A 250 -32.80 7.50 21.03
C THR A 250 -32.32 7.31 19.59
N ARG A 251 -33.27 7.20 18.65
CA ARG A 251 -32.93 7.16 17.21
C ARG A 251 -32.16 8.41 16.80
N GLU A 252 -32.53 9.58 17.31
CA GLU A 252 -31.88 10.84 16.99
C GLU A 252 -30.42 10.88 17.46
N GLU A 253 -30.13 10.35 18.66
CA GLU A 253 -28.76 10.21 19.18
C GLU A 253 -27.94 9.18 18.39
N ALA A 254 -28.55 8.11 17.91
CA ALA A 254 -27.85 7.17 17.03
C ALA A 254 -27.55 7.79 15.65
N TRP A 255 -28.44 8.64 15.14
CA TRP A 255 -28.29 9.31 13.84
C TRP A 255 -27.32 10.50 13.89
N SER A 256 -27.11 11.12 15.06
CA SER A 256 -26.07 12.13 15.22
C SER A 256 -24.65 11.57 15.11
N CYS A 257 -24.50 10.24 15.12
CA CYS A 257 -23.26 9.51 14.93
C CYS A 257 -22.98 9.10 13.46
N VAL A 258 -23.65 9.72 12.48
CA VAL A 258 -23.16 9.58 11.10
C VAL A 258 -21.82 10.29 11.02
N LEU A 259 -20.74 9.51 10.87
CA LEU A 259 -19.42 10.10 10.69
C LEU A 259 -19.47 10.98 9.43
N PRO A 260 -18.86 12.20 9.48
CA PRO A 260 -18.91 13.12 8.36
C PRO A 260 -18.41 12.41 7.10
N PRO A 261 -19.14 12.48 5.97
CA PRO A 261 -18.93 11.59 4.84
C PRO A 261 -17.46 11.59 4.41
N ALA A 262 -16.77 10.48 4.66
CA ALA A 262 -15.44 10.26 4.09
C ALA A 262 -15.52 10.14 2.56
N ASN A 263 -16.67 9.69 2.05
CA ASN A 263 -17.01 9.73 0.64
C ASN A 263 -17.65 11.07 0.30
N LYS A 264 -16.82 12.06 -0.03
CA LYS A 264 -17.31 13.23 -0.78
C LYS A 264 -17.97 12.73 -2.07
N PRO A 265 -19.10 13.33 -2.49
CA PRO A 265 -19.67 13.02 -3.81
C PRO A 265 -18.58 13.18 -4.87
N ARG A 266 -18.60 12.32 -5.89
CA ARG A 266 -17.59 12.32 -6.96
C ARG A 266 -17.49 13.73 -7.53
N PRO A 267 -16.33 14.41 -7.42
CA PRO A 267 -16.18 15.72 -8.01
C PRO A 267 -16.27 15.57 -9.53
N GLU A 268 -17.22 16.28 -10.15
CA GLU A 268 -17.31 16.31 -11.62
C GLU A 268 -15.99 16.82 -12.24
N HIS A 269 -15.24 17.65 -11.53
CA HIS A 269 -14.01 18.29 -11.99
C HIS A 269 -12.77 17.37 -12.05
N ARG A 270 -12.76 16.20 -11.40
CA ARG A 270 -11.56 15.34 -11.36
C ARG A 270 -11.17 14.78 -12.73
N GLU A 271 -12.12 14.69 -13.67
CA GLU A 271 -11.86 14.24 -15.05
C GLU A 271 -11.08 15.24 -15.90
N ALA A 272 -11.16 16.54 -15.59
CA ALA A 272 -10.50 17.57 -16.39
C ALA A 272 -8.99 17.66 -16.09
N ASP A 273 -8.56 17.19 -14.92
CA ASP A 273 -7.20 17.37 -14.43
C ASP A 273 -6.27 16.24 -14.91
N SER A 274 -5.87 16.31 -16.19
CA SER A 274 -4.79 15.48 -16.74
C SER A 274 -3.50 15.61 -15.90
N CYS A 275 -2.60 14.63 -15.99
CA CYS A 275 -1.27 14.71 -15.34
C CYS A 275 -0.52 16.01 -15.65
N ARG A 276 -0.66 16.53 -16.89
CA ARG A 276 -0.10 17.81 -17.29
C ARG A 276 -0.76 18.98 -16.54
N ALA A 277 -2.10 19.02 -16.53
CA ALA A 277 -2.85 20.06 -15.84
C ALA A 277 -2.56 20.10 -14.33
N ARG A 278 -2.45 18.92 -13.70
CA ARG A 278 -2.02 18.81 -12.29
C ARG A 278 -0.63 19.41 -12.08
N ARG A 279 0.34 19.12 -12.96
CA ARG A 279 1.70 19.69 -12.87
C ARG A 279 1.66 21.20 -13.03
N GLU A 280 0.96 21.70 -14.04
CA GLU A 280 0.84 23.13 -14.32
C GLU A 280 0.22 23.86 -13.11
N TRP A 281 -0.80 23.28 -12.49
CA TRP A 281 -1.40 23.82 -11.26
C TRP A 281 -0.42 23.85 -10.09
N MET A 282 0.34 22.78 -9.87
CA MET A 282 1.35 22.72 -8.81
C MET A 282 2.42 23.81 -9.02
N VAL A 283 2.96 23.91 -10.24
CA VAL A 283 3.98 24.89 -10.60
C VAL A 283 3.45 26.32 -10.47
N SER A 284 2.22 26.61 -10.92
CA SER A 284 1.63 27.96 -10.82
C SER A 284 1.45 28.41 -9.36
N ASN A 285 1.21 27.47 -8.45
CA ASN A 285 1.07 27.73 -7.01
C ASN A 285 2.40 27.63 -6.25
N ARG A 286 3.52 27.44 -6.96
CA ARG A 286 4.86 27.25 -6.38
C ARG A 286 4.92 26.08 -5.39
N TRP A 287 4.18 25.02 -5.70
CA TRP A 287 4.22 23.74 -5.01
C TRP A 287 4.98 22.72 -5.85
N ASP A 288 5.76 21.88 -5.21
CA ASP A 288 6.62 20.87 -5.83
C ASP A 288 6.39 19.48 -5.22
N TYR A 289 5.41 19.34 -4.31
CA TYR A 289 5.05 18.08 -3.70
C TYR A 289 3.55 18.00 -3.41
N TYR A 290 2.92 16.87 -3.74
CA TYR A 290 1.60 16.53 -3.22
C TYR A 290 1.42 15.02 -3.03
N ALA A 291 0.45 14.67 -2.19
CA ALA A 291 0.01 13.30 -1.95
C ALA A 291 -1.33 13.03 -2.64
N ASN A 292 -1.41 11.93 -3.37
CA ASN A 292 -2.63 11.34 -3.89
C ASN A 292 -3.02 10.15 -3.00
N GLU A 293 -4.05 10.30 -2.16
CA GLU A 293 -4.52 9.26 -1.22
C GLU A 293 -5.73 8.46 -1.73
N TYR A 294 -6.27 8.79 -2.91
CA TYR A 294 -7.50 8.19 -3.42
C TYR A 294 -7.23 7.13 -4.49
N THR A 295 -7.14 7.55 -5.74
CA THR A 295 -6.92 6.66 -6.90
C THR A 295 -6.08 7.34 -7.97
N MET A 296 -5.50 6.54 -8.85
CA MET A 296 -4.82 7.06 -10.04
C MET A 296 -5.76 7.77 -11.03
N PRO A 297 -5.27 8.83 -11.70
CA PRO A 297 -6.03 9.51 -12.75
C PRO A 297 -6.23 8.59 -13.97
N GLY A 298 -7.24 8.90 -14.78
CA GLY A 298 -7.53 8.19 -16.03
C GLY A 298 -8.38 6.92 -15.90
N GLY A 299 -8.75 6.53 -14.67
CA GLY A 299 -9.47 5.27 -14.43
C GLY A 299 -10.94 5.39 -14.08
N ARG A 300 -11.67 6.39 -14.59
CA ARG A 300 -13.07 6.62 -14.20
C ARG A 300 -14.07 5.67 -14.86
N VAL A 301 -13.86 5.34 -16.13
CA VAL A 301 -14.78 4.46 -16.89
C VAL A 301 -14.29 3.00 -16.87
N GLY A 302 -12.98 2.81 -16.89
CA GLY A 302 -12.29 1.52 -16.85
C GLY A 302 -10.85 1.73 -16.41
N PHE A 303 -10.04 0.67 -16.32
CA PHE A 303 -8.65 0.78 -15.85
C PHE A 303 -7.61 0.90 -16.96
N GLU A 304 -8.02 0.83 -18.22
CA GLU A 304 -7.14 0.80 -19.41
C GLU A 304 -6.39 2.12 -19.61
N GLY A 305 -6.98 3.25 -19.20
CA GLY A 305 -6.38 4.58 -19.28
C GLY A 305 -5.53 4.97 -18.07
N VAL A 306 -5.42 4.10 -17.07
CA VAL A 306 -4.77 4.42 -15.81
C VAL A 306 -3.26 4.41 -15.95
N ARG A 307 -2.64 5.50 -15.53
CA ARG A 307 -1.18 5.65 -15.56
C ARG A 307 -0.70 6.61 -14.49
N PRO A 308 0.46 6.35 -13.87
CA PRO A 308 1.11 7.33 -13.03
C PRO A 308 1.61 8.50 -13.89
N CYS A 309 1.75 9.69 -13.31
CA CYS A 309 2.13 10.90 -14.03
C CYS A 309 3.64 11.00 -14.38
N THR A 310 4.26 9.88 -14.75
CA THR A 310 5.71 9.72 -14.95
C THR A 310 6.30 10.59 -16.05
N ALA A 311 5.50 11.02 -17.03
CA ALA A 311 5.96 11.94 -18.08
C ALA A 311 6.14 13.39 -17.58
N HIS A 312 5.54 13.74 -16.43
CA HIS A 312 5.43 15.13 -15.96
C HIS A 312 5.94 15.33 -14.54
N MET A 313 5.91 14.27 -13.71
CA MET A 313 6.19 14.32 -12.28
C MET A 313 7.06 13.15 -11.84
N VAL A 314 7.83 13.34 -10.77
CA VAL A 314 8.46 12.23 -10.07
C VAL A 314 7.37 11.48 -9.33
N THR A 315 7.14 10.25 -9.73
CA THR A 315 6.08 9.42 -9.16
C THR A 315 6.65 8.49 -8.11
N VAL A 316 6.06 8.54 -6.92
CA VAL A 316 6.49 7.77 -5.77
C VAL A 316 5.34 6.89 -5.30
N LEU A 317 5.55 5.59 -5.19
CA LEU A 317 4.57 4.67 -4.62
C LEU A 317 5.08 4.14 -3.28
N GLN A 318 4.33 4.41 -2.21
CA GLN A 318 4.56 3.81 -0.91
C GLN A 318 3.46 2.80 -0.59
N VAL A 319 3.86 1.54 -0.41
CA VAL A 319 2.96 0.45 -0.02
C VAL A 319 3.25 -0.07 1.38
N ARG A 320 2.24 -0.77 1.90
CA ARG A 320 2.25 -1.45 3.19
C ARG A 320 1.74 -2.87 3.01
N GLU A 321 2.19 -3.79 3.84
CA GLU A 321 1.68 -5.16 3.85
C GLU A 321 0.14 -5.13 4.01
N PRO A 322 -0.63 -5.83 3.15
CA PRO A 322 -2.08 -5.66 3.09
C PRO A 322 -2.83 -5.93 4.39
N ARG A 323 -2.41 -6.93 5.18
CA ARG A 323 -3.03 -7.21 6.48
C ARG A 323 -2.74 -6.09 7.48
N ALA A 324 -1.49 -5.66 7.61
CA ALA A 324 -1.09 -4.57 8.48
C ALA A 324 -1.77 -3.25 8.08
N ARG A 325 -1.95 -3.01 6.79
CA ARG A 325 -2.74 -1.88 6.26
C ARG A 325 -4.20 -1.98 6.69
N LEU A 326 -4.85 -3.12 6.46
CA LEU A 326 -6.25 -3.33 6.84
C LEU A 326 -6.46 -3.14 8.34
N GLU A 327 -5.61 -3.74 9.17
CA GLU A 327 -5.63 -3.54 10.62
C GLU A 327 -5.57 -2.06 10.99
N SER A 328 -4.66 -1.30 10.37
CA SER A 328 -4.54 0.14 10.62
C SER A 328 -5.78 0.93 10.15
N HIS A 329 -6.44 0.50 9.06
CA HIS A 329 -7.72 1.07 8.63
C HIS A 329 -8.83 0.81 9.66
N LEU A 330 -8.96 -0.42 10.14
CA LEU A 330 -9.99 -0.79 11.13
C LEU A 330 -9.76 -0.06 12.46
N LYS A 331 -8.51 -0.03 12.96
CA LYS A 331 -8.15 0.73 14.17
C LYS A 331 -8.45 2.22 14.02
N HIS A 332 -8.22 2.77 12.83
CA HIS A 332 -8.51 4.16 12.56
C HIS A 332 -10.02 4.45 12.56
N PHE A 333 -10.81 3.62 11.86
CA PHE A 333 -12.26 3.74 11.87
C PHE A 333 -12.82 3.60 13.29
N TRP A 334 -12.34 2.60 14.04
CA TRP A 334 -12.71 2.41 15.45
C TRP A 334 -12.40 3.63 16.30
N ARG A 335 -11.25 4.28 16.09
CA ARG A 335 -10.89 5.52 16.79
C ARG A 335 -11.85 6.67 16.45
N LEU A 336 -12.24 6.80 15.17
CA LEU A 336 -13.21 7.81 14.75
C LEU A 336 -14.56 7.58 15.44
N VAL A 337 -15.06 6.34 15.42
CA VAL A 337 -16.30 5.98 16.13
C VAL A 337 -16.16 6.20 17.64
N SER A 338 -15.08 5.74 18.27
CA SER A 338 -14.91 5.88 19.72
C SER A 338 -14.81 7.34 20.17
N LYS A 339 -14.24 8.20 19.33
CA LYS A 339 -14.07 9.62 19.63
C LYS A 339 -15.34 10.43 19.34
N ASP A 340 -15.85 10.30 18.11
CA ASP A 340 -16.92 11.16 17.60
C ASP A 340 -18.32 10.57 17.86
N CYS A 341 -18.37 9.30 18.28
CA CYS A 341 -19.59 8.52 18.53
C CYS A 341 -19.55 7.73 19.84
N SER A 342 -18.86 8.23 20.87
CA SER A 342 -18.68 7.52 22.14
C SER A 342 -20.01 7.07 22.77
N HIS A 343 -21.07 7.88 22.64
CA HIS A 343 -22.42 7.57 23.13
C HIS A 343 -23.11 6.42 22.38
N ALA A 344 -22.79 6.25 21.09
CA ALA A 344 -23.36 5.19 20.26
C ALA A 344 -22.49 3.92 20.24
N LEU A 345 -21.31 3.93 20.86
CA LEU A 345 -20.37 2.81 20.85
C LEU A 345 -20.99 1.46 21.29
N PRO A 346 -21.90 1.39 22.30
CA PRO A 346 -22.57 0.13 22.64
C PRO A 346 -23.41 -0.47 21.51
N LEU A 347 -23.88 0.35 20.56
CA LEU A 347 -24.62 -0.10 19.37
C LEU A 347 -23.68 -0.59 18.27
N PHE A 348 -22.52 0.06 18.10
CA PHE A 348 -21.55 -0.30 17.07
C PHE A 348 -20.73 -1.53 17.44
N ALA A 349 -20.30 -1.64 18.69
CA ALA A 349 -19.34 -2.66 19.11
C ALA A 349 -19.78 -4.09 18.73
N PRO A 350 -21.05 -4.51 18.91
CA PRO A 350 -21.48 -5.84 18.49
C PRO A 350 -21.53 -6.00 16.96
N LEU A 351 -21.95 -4.97 16.22
CA LEU A 351 -22.05 -5.01 14.76
C LEU A 351 -20.68 -5.11 14.10
N LEU A 352 -19.70 -4.42 14.67
CA LEU A 352 -18.30 -4.44 14.22
C LEU A 352 -17.55 -5.73 14.62
N GLN A 353 -18.22 -6.68 15.28
CA GLN A 353 -17.75 -8.06 15.46
C GLN A 353 -18.27 -9.00 14.35
N ASP A 354 -18.77 -8.48 13.23
CA ASP A 354 -19.07 -9.27 12.04
C ASP A 354 -18.30 -8.75 10.82
N VAL A 355 -17.59 -9.65 10.12
CA VAL A 355 -16.89 -9.32 8.87
C VAL A 355 -17.87 -8.81 7.82
N SER A 356 -19.09 -9.35 7.78
CA SER A 356 -20.11 -8.93 6.81
C SER A 356 -20.44 -7.45 6.96
N THR A 357 -20.52 -6.95 8.20
CA THR A 357 -20.70 -5.54 8.50
C THR A 357 -19.56 -4.70 7.94
N TRP A 358 -18.32 -5.11 8.19
CA TRP A 358 -17.15 -4.41 7.69
C TRP A 358 -17.16 -4.32 6.17
N THR A 359 -17.47 -5.43 5.47
CA THR A 359 -17.53 -5.45 4.00
C THR A 359 -18.56 -4.49 3.40
N GLN A 360 -19.62 -4.16 4.15
CA GLN A 360 -20.64 -3.19 3.72
C GLN A 360 -20.19 -1.76 3.97
N ILE A 361 -19.54 -1.48 5.10
CA ILE A 361 -19.14 -0.12 5.48
C ILE A 361 -17.85 0.30 4.78
N MET A 362 -16.89 -0.61 4.61
CA MET A 362 -15.56 -0.30 4.06
C MET A 362 -15.19 -1.24 2.91
N PRO A 363 -16.01 -1.32 1.84
CA PRO A 363 -15.84 -2.33 0.80
C PRO A 363 -14.45 -2.26 0.14
N ALA A 364 -13.99 -1.06 -0.21
CA ALA A 364 -12.68 -0.88 -0.84
C ALA A 364 -11.52 -1.20 0.12
N PRO A 365 -11.43 -0.64 1.35
CA PRO A 365 -10.33 -0.97 2.27
C PRO A 365 -10.18 -2.44 2.62
N ILE A 366 -11.27 -3.22 2.63
CA ILE A 366 -11.27 -4.63 3.04
C ILE A 366 -10.90 -5.58 1.91
N ASN A 367 -11.07 -5.18 0.65
CA ASN A 367 -10.91 -6.07 -0.49
C ASN A 367 -10.00 -5.47 -1.55
N ASN A 368 -8.73 -5.87 -1.54
CA ASN A 368 -7.74 -5.51 -2.57
C ASN A 368 -7.59 -3.98 -2.78
N TYR A 369 -7.47 -3.23 -1.68
CA TYR A 369 -7.43 -1.77 -1.69
C TYR A 369 -6.27 -1.20 -2.52
N ALA A 370 -5.08 -1.81 -2.49
CA ALA A 370 -3.95 -1.29 -3.24
C ALA A 370 -4.19 -1.40 -4.76
N ILE A 371 -4.72 -2.54 -5.23
CA ILE A 371 -5.14 -2.71 -6.63
C ILE A 371 -6.21 -1.67 -6.99
N ARG A 372 -7.22 -1.52 -6.13
CA ARG A 372 -8.31 -0.54 -6.31
C ARG A 372 -7.81 0.89 -6.44
N SER A 373 -6.87 1.32 -5.59
CA SER A 373 -6.26 2.64 -5.66
C SER A 373 -5.39 2.83 -6.90
N LEU A 374 -4.63 1.80 -7.29
CA LEU A 374 -3.76 1.88 -8.46
C LEU A 374 -4.50 1.86 -9.80
N LEU A 375 -5.71 1.31 -9.85
CA LEU A 375 -6.49 1.15 -11.08
C LEU A 375 -7.65 2.13 -11.24
N GLY A 376 -7.63 3.23 -10.49
CA GLY A 376 -8.57 4.31 -10.68
C GLY A 376 -9.96 4.06 -10.09
N GLU A 377 -10.85 5.03 -10.29
CA GLU A 377 -12.16 5.08 -9.63
C GLU A 377 -13.10 3.94 -10.02
N ALA A 378 -13.07 3.49 -11.27
CA ALA A 378 -13.93 2.40 -11.75
C ALA A 378 -13.68 1.13 -10.93
N VAL A 379 -12.41 0.76 -10.78
CA VAL A 379 -12.01 -0.41 -9.99
C VAL A 379 -12.16 -0.15 -8.50
N PHE A 380 -11.86 1.07 -8.03
CA PHE A 380 -12.03 1.42 -6.63
C PHE A 380 -13.46 1.19 -6.15
N ASN A 381 -14.44 1.60 -6.93
CA ASN A 381 -15.86 1.49 -6.61
C ASN A 381 -16.50 0.17 -7.09
N ALA A 382 -15.72 -0.75 -7.67
CA ALA A 382 -16.26 -2.00 -8.18
C ALA A 382 -16.84 -2.87 -7.03
N PRO A 383 -17.84 -3.73 -7.29
CA PRO A 383 -18.43 -4.60 -6.27
C PRO A 383 -17.38 -5.44 -5.52
N MET A 384 -17.73 -5.90 -4.31
CA MET A 384 -16.84 -6.80 -3.59
C MET A 384 -16.69 -8.12 -4.35
N GLY A 385 -15.45 -8.63 -4.44
CA GLY A 385 -15.15 -9.86 -5.16
C GLY A 385 -15.02 -9.71 -6.68
N SER A 386 -15.30 -8.54 -7.26
CA SER A 386 -15.11 -8.32 -8.70
C SER A 386 -13.65 -8.04 -9.09
N VAL A 387 -12.79 -7.73 -8.13
CA VAL A 387 -11.35 -7.54 -8.38
C VAL A 387 -10.69 -8.91 -8.53
N GLY A 388 -10.39 -9.25 -9.78
CA GLY A 388 -9.82 -10.54 -10.20
C GLY A 388 -8.36 -10.49 -10.66
N PRO A 389 -7.84 -11.61 -11.19
CA PRO A 389 -6.46 -11.73 -11.67
C PRO A 389 -6.07 -10.72 -12.77
N GLU A 390 -7.00 -10.35 -13.65
CA GLU A 390 -6.77 -9.32 -14.68
C GLU A 390 -6.44 -7.95 -14.06
N HIS A 391 -7.11 -7.60 -12.96
CA HIS A 391 -6.84 -6.38 -12.21
C HIS A 391 -5.48 -6.44 -11.52
N LEU A 392 -5.11 -7.58 -10.94
CA LEU A 392 -3.76 -7.76 -10.38
C LEU A 392 -2.68 -7.48 -11.45
N GLU A 393 -2.87 -8.01 -12.64
CA GLU A 393 -1.95 -7.84 -13.76
C GLU A 393 -1.84 -6.39 -14.24
N ALA A 394 -2.96 -5.70 -14.39
CA ALA A 394 -2.97 -4.28 -14.71
C ALA A 394 -2.25 -3.47 -13.62
N ALA A 395 -2.52 -3.76 -12.33
CA ALA A 395 -1.91 -3.05 -11.21
C ALA A 395 -0.39 -3.27 -11.14
N LYS A 396 0.10 -4.47 -11.48
CA LYS A 396 1.54 -4.72 -11.63
C LYS A 396 2.16 -3.87 -12.73
N GLY A 397 1.47 -3.71 -13.87
CA GLY A 397 1.89 -2.86 -14.98
C GLY A 397 1.93 -1.37 -14.60
N VAL A 398 0.95 -0.89 -13.82
CA VAL A 398 0.95 0.46 -13.25
C VAL A 398 2.11 0.65 -12.27
N ALA A 399 2.32 -0.28 -11.33
CA ALA A 399 3.40 -0.23 -10.37
C ALA A 399 4.80 -0.22 -11.03
N LEU A 400 4.95 -0.96 -12.14
CA LEU A 400 6.19 -1.02 -12.93
C LEU A 400 6.61 0.32 -13.54
N GLN A 401 5.69 1.29 -13.63
CA GLN A 401 5.97 2.59 -14.23
C GLN A 401 6.47 3.64 -13.23
N TYR A 402 6.26 3.45 -11.92
CA TYR A 402 6.66 4.44 -10.91
C TYR A 402 8.16 4.70 -10.90
N ASP A 403 8.58 5.94 -10.67
CA ASP A 403 10.00 6.32 -10.61
C ASP A 403 10.68 5.74 -9.36
N VAL A 404 10.00 5.81 -8.21
CA VAL A 404 10.50 5.35 -6.91
C VAL A 404 9.44 4.52 -6.19
N LEU A 405 9.86 3.36 -5.68
CA LEU A 405 9.03 2.42 -4.93
C LEU A 405 9.55 2.27 -3.50
N MET A 406 8.64 2.26 -2.52
CA MET A 406 8.97 2.11 -1.11
C MET A 406 7.99 1.16 -0.41
N ARG A 407 8.49 0.44 0.60
CA ARG A 407 7.69 -0.42 1.48
C ARG A 407 7.94 -0.02 2.93
N ILE A 408 6.86 0.18 3.68
CA ILE A 408 7.00 0.60 5.08
C ILE A 408 7.66 -0.49 5.95
N GLU A 409 7.46 -1.77 5.63
CA GLU A 409 8.10 -2.91 6.29
C GLU A 409 9.58 -3.13 5.88
N ASP A 410 10.10 -2.30 4.98
CA ASP A 410 11.50 -2.32 4.57
C ASP A 410 12.18 -0.96 4.80
N PRO A 411 12.43 -0.58 6.07
CA PRO A 411 13.05 0.70 6.38
C PRO A 411 14.40 0.92 5.69
N PRO A 412 15.35 -0.06 5.63
CA PRO A 412 16.61 0.11 4.93
C PRO A 412 16.45 0.34 3.43
N GLY A 413 15.57 -0.42 2.78
CA GLY A 413 15.26 -0.23 1.35
C GLY A 413 14.63 1.13 1.07
N SER A 414 13.66 1.54 1.91
CA SER A 414 13.00 2.85 1.79
C SER A 414 13.95 4.01 2.10
N GLU A 415 14.87 3.86 3.06
CA GLU A 415 15.92 4.84 3.35
C GLU A 415 16.84 5.02 2.13
N LEU A 416 17.28 3.92 1.50
CA LEU A 416 18.07 3.98 0.27
C LEU A 416 17.29 4.61 -0.89
N ALA A 417 16.02 4.27 -1.05
CA ALA A 417 15.15 4.81 -2.10
C ALA A 417 14.90 6.32 -1.93
N MET A 418 14.68 6.81 -0.72
CA MET A 418 14.58 8.26 -0.49
C MET A 418 15.91 8.96 -0.76
N ARG A 419 17.00 8.40 -0.25
CA ARG A 419 18.33 9.00 -0.37
C ARG A 419 18.81 9.09 -1.82
N MET A 420 18.80 7.96 -2.51
CA MET A 420 19.35 7.83 -3.87
C MET A 420 18.29 8.06 -4.93
N GLY A 421 17.07 7.58 -4.69
CA GLY A 421 15.96 7.70 -5.64
C GLY A 421 15.33 9.09 -5.66
N LEU A 422 15.22 9.77 -4.51
CA LEU A 422 14.60 11.11 -4.39
C LEU A 422 15.61 12.23 -4.07
N GLY A 423 16.83 11.91 -3.67
CA GLY A 423 17.78 12.90 -3.16
C GLY A 423 17.39 13.47 -1.80
N TRP A 424 16.53 12.78 -1.05
CA TRP A 424 15.98 13.23 0.24
C TRP A 424 16.79 12.71 1.42
N CYS A 425 16.89 13.53 2.45
CA CYS A 425 17.43 13.15 3.74
C CYS A 425 16.43 12.27 4.52
N PRO A 426 16.82 11.07 4.97
CA PRO A 426 15.92 10.10 5.61
C PRO A 426 15.68 10.32 7.11
N LEU A 427 16.16 11.42 7.69
CA LEU A 427 16.25 11.65 9.15
C LEU A 427 14.96 11.33 9.93
N ALA A 428 13.77 11.51 9.34
CA ALA A 428 12.50 11.29 10.06
C ALA A 428 11.91 9.87 10.01
N LEU A 429 12.38 8.96 9.12
CA LEU A 429 11.82 7.60 9.09
C LEU A 429 12.07 6.87 10.41
N ARG A 430 13.26 7.05 11.00
CA ARG A 430 13.67 6.40 12.25
C ARG A 430 12.88 6.90 13.46
N GLU A 431 12.53 8.19 13.48
CA GLU A 431 11.73 8.79 14.56
C GLU A 431 10.30 8.25 14.61
N GLN A 432 9.75 7.83 13.46
CA GLN A 432 8.36 7.39 13.36
C GLN A 432 8.20 5.87 13.44
N ALA A 433 9.17 5.09 12.96
CA ALA A 433 9.16 3.63 13.06
C ALA A 433 9.12 3.11 14.51
N GLY A 434 9.54 3.93 15.48
CA GLY A 434 9.59 3.57 16.90
C GLY A 434 8.32 3.90 17.70
N ARG A 435 7.28 4.51 17.12
CA ARG A 435 6.05 4.80 17.87
C ARG A 435 5.20 3.53 17.92
N PRO A 436 5.06 2.87 19.10
CA PRO A 436 4.17 1.74 19.21
C PRO A 436 2.78 2.20 18.79
N GLU A 437 2.13 1.41 17.93
CA GLU A 437 0.74 1.67 17.57
C GLU A 437 -0.07 1.61 18.86
N HIS A 438 -0.64 2.74 19.27
CA HIS A 438 -1.42 2.82 20.49
C HIS A 438 -2.51 1.75 20.44
N ASP A 439 -2.63 0.94 21.50
CA ASP A 439 -3.74 0.01 21.61
C ASP A 439 -5.04 0.80 21.45
N SER A 440 -5.75 0.51 20.37
CA SER A 440 -7.01 1.19 20.04
C SER A 440 -8.16 0.74 20.93
N GLY A 441 -7.97 -0.28 21.78
CA GLY A 441 -9.05 -0.94 22.51
C GLY A 441 -10.08 -1.56 21.57
N MET A 442 -9.66 -1.87 20.34
CA MET A 442 -10.54 -2.38 19.30
C MET A 442 -10.82 -3.85 19.62
N PRO A 443 -12.09 -4.25 19.82
CA PRO A 443 -12.46 -5.60 20.27
C PRO A 443 -12.44 -6.61 19.11
N LEU A 444 -11.40 -6.55 18.28
CA LEU A 444 -11.27 -7.31 17.05
C LEU A 444 -10.10 -8.27 17.15
N ASP A 445 -10.40 -9.56 17.14
CA ASP A 445 -9.40 -10.60 16.99
C ASP A 445 -9.02 -10.79 15.52
N LEU A 446 -8.23 -9.83 15.00
CA LEU A 446 -7.63 -9.93 13.67
C LEU A 446 -6.56 -11.04 13.58
N ALA A 447 -6.18 -11.63 14.71
CA ALA A 447 -5.21 -12.71 14.79
C ALA A 447 -5.86 -14.11 14.74
N GLY A 448 -7.11 -14.24 15.18
CA GLY A 448 -7.87 -15.49 15.21
C GLY A 448 -8.81 -15.64 14.02
N ALA A 449 -10.11 -15.78 14.30
CA ALA A 449 -11.10 -16.31 13.37
C ALA A 449 -11.21 -15.56 12.02
N TRP A 450 -10.80 -14.30 11.97
CA TRP A 450 -10.93 -13.46 10.78
C TRP A 450 -9.68 -13.40 9.91
N ALA A 451 -8.56 -13.90 10.41
CA ALA A 451 -7.27 -13.83 9.73
C ALA A 451 -7.32 -14.48 8.34
N ASP A 452 -7.99 -15.63 8.22
CA ASP A 452 -8.09 -16.36 6.95
C ASP A 452 -9.08 -15.68 5.98
N VAL A 453 -10.18 -15.11 6.48
CA VAL A 453 -11.14 -14.37 5.67
C VAL A 453 -10.46 -13.14 5.05
N PHE A 454 -9.77 -12.33 5.86
CA PHE A 454 -9.08 -11.15 5.34
C PHE A 454 -7.88 -11.48 4.45
N ARG A 455 -7.19 -12.59 4.72
CA ARG A 455 -6.17 -13.11 3.81
C ARG A 455 -6.77 -13.46 2.46
N GLY A 456 -7.93 -14.12 2.43
CA GLY A 456 -8.65 -14.42 1.20
C GLY A 456 -9.06 -13.16 0.44
N LEU A 457 -9.65 -12.18 1.14
CA LEU A 457 -10.12 -10.92 0.55
C LEU A 457 -9.00 -10.01 0.02
N ASN A 458 -7.76 -10.19 0.48
CA ASN A 458 -6.59 -9.40 0.07
C ASN A 458 -5.47 -10.24 -0.55
N ALA A 459 -5.78 -11.45 -1.03
CA ALA A 459 -4.78 -12.34 -1.63
C ALA A 459 -4.11 -11.72 -2.85
N LEU A 460 -4.84 -10.95 -3.66
CA LEU A 460 -4.29 -10.27 -4.84
C LEU A 460 -3.42 -9.08 -4.42
N ASP A 461 -3.85 -8.28 -3.44
CA ASP A 461 -3.02 -7.23 -2.85
C ASP A 461 -1.70 -7.79 -2.27
N ALA A 462 -1.73 -8.98 -1.66
CA ALA A 462 -0.50 -9.63 -1.17
C ALA A 462 0.45 -10.01 -2.32
N ALA A 463 -0.10 -10.55 -3.42
CA ALA A 463 0.68 -10.82 -4.63
C ALA A 463 1.25 -9.54 -5.28
N LEU A 464 0.47 -8.45 -5.28
CA LEU A 464 0.93 -7.13 -5.75
C LEU A 464 2.03 -6.57 -4.84
N TYR A 465 1.89 -6.70 -3.51
CA TYR A 465 2.88 -6.24 -2.55
C TYR A 465 4.23 -6.94 -2.73
N GLU A 466 4.22 -8.27 -2.90
CA GLU A 466 5.43 -9.05 -3.20
C GLU A 466 6.06 -8.62 -4.54
N TRP A 467 5.23 -8.39 -5.56
CA TRP A 467 5.68 -7.86 -6.84
C TRP A 467 6.39 -6.51 -6.70
N ILE A 468 5.79 -5.56 -5.96
CA ILE A 468 6.39 -4.26 -5.69
C ILE A 468 7.71 -4.41 -4.92
N GLY A 469 7.80 -5.39 -4.01
CA GLY A 469 9.05 -5.73 -3.33
C GLY A 469 10.17 -6.15 -4.30
N VAL A 470 9.85 -6.95 -5.32
CA VAL A 470 10.81 -7.30 -6.38
C VAL A 470 11.26 -6.05 -7.14
N LEU A 471 10.33 -5.20 -7.56
CA LEU A 471 10.66 -3.97 -8.29
C LEU A 471 11.52 -3.00 -7.47
N ALA A 472 11.19 -2.82 -6.18
CA ALA A 472 11.97 -2.00 -5.25
C ALA A 472 13.38 -2.58 -5.04
N ALA A 473 13.54 -3.90 -4.97
CA ALA A 473 14.84 -4.54 -4.89
C ALA A 473 15.69 -4.32 -6.16
N LEU A 474 15.08 -4.35 -7.35
CA LEU A 474 15.76 -4.04 -8.61
C LEU A 474 16.25 -2.58 -8.63
N ASP A 475 15.42 -1.64 -8.18
CA ASP A 475 15.84 -0.24 -8.02
C ASP A 475 16.97 -0.10 -6.99
N GLY A 476 16.90 -0.85 -5.89
CA GLY A 476 17.92 -0.90 -4.85
C GLY A 476 19.30 -1.30 -5.37
N VAL A 477 19.39 -2.19 -6.35
CA VAL A 477 20.67 -2.55 -7.01
C VAL A 477 21.27 -1.34 -7.74
N VAL A 478 20.45 -0.58 -8.46
CA VAL A 478 20.90 0.64 -9.17
C VAL A 478 21.34 1.71 -8.16
N TYR A 479 20.55 1.91 -7.11
CA TYR A 479 20.86 2.88 -6.06
C TYR A 479 22.13 2.52 -5.28
N ALA A 480 22.35 1.24 -4.98
CA ALA A 480 23.58 0.77 -4.36
C ALA A 480 24.80 0.98 -5.25
N ALA A 481 24.68 0.76 -6.56
CA ALA A 481 25.75 1.03 -7.52
C ALA A 481 26.11 2.53 -7.56
N GLY A 482 25.10 3.41 -7.63
CA GLY A 482 25.30 4.86 -7.53
C GLY A 482 25.98 5.27 -6.22
N LYS A 483 25.55 4.69 -5.10
CA LYS A 483 26.12 4.98 -3.77
C LYS A 483 27.59 4.54 -3.70
N SER A 484 27.91 3.34 -4.20
CA SER A 484 29.28 2.82 -4.23
C SER A 484 30.21 3.64 -5.12
N ALA A 485 29.65 4.39 -6.07
CA ALA A 485 30.39 5.33 -6.93
C ALA A 485 30.59 6.72 -6.29
N GLY A 486 30.19 6.91 -5.03
CA GLY A 486 30.29 8.19 -4.34
C GLY A 486 29.27 9.24 -4.81
N MET A 487 28.21 8.84 -5.52
CA MET A 487 27.18 9.76 -6.05
C MET A 487 26.05 10.06 -5.04
N ASP A 488 26.35 9.91 -3.74
CA ASP A 488 25.44 10.22 -2.64
C ASP A 488 25.64 11.69 -2.23
N ASP A 489 24.91 12.60 -2.87
CA ASP A 489 24.94 14.04 -2.54
C ASP A 489 24.21 14.37 -1.22
N SER A 490 23.54 13.40 -0.60
CA SER A 490 22.60 13.68 0.49
C SER A 490 23.27 14.03 1.81
N GLU A 491 24.48 13.55 2.06
CA GLU A 491 25.23 13.90 3.30
C GLU A 491 25.56 15.38 3.38
N LEU A 492 25.78 16.03 2.22
CA LEU A 492 25.99 17.47 2.14
C LEU A 492 24.71 18.28 2.41
N ARG A 493 23.53 17.66 2.27
CA ARG A 493 22.22 18.34 2.33
C ARG A 493 21.46 18.11 3.62
N CYS A 494 21.81 17.08 4.39
CA CYS A 494 21.10 16.66 5.62
C CYS A 494 21.24 17.62 6.84
N GLY A 495 21.72 18.85 6.68
CA GLY A 495 21.95 19.77 7.81
C GLY A 495 21.90 21.27 7.50
N ALA A 496 21.94 21.66 6.23
CA ALA A 496 21.63 23.02 5.80
C ALA A 496 20.18 23.02 5.29
N ALA A 497 19.42 24.09 5.53
CA ALA A 497 18.16 24.33 4.82
C ALA A 497 18.47 24.41 3.32
N SER A 498 18.51 23.26 2.66
CA SER A 498 18.87 23.09 1.26
C SER A 498 17.65 23.48 0.42
N THR A 499 17.30 24.76 0.45
CA THR A 499 16.41 25.36 -0.55
C THR A 499 17.12 25.45 -1.90
N ALA A 500 18.46 25.48 -1.90
CA ALA A 500 19.27 25.78 -3.08
C ALA A 500 19.09 24.79 -4.24
N ALA A 501 18.94 23.48 -4.01
CA ALA A 501 18.99 22.52 -5.11
C ALA A 501 17.70 22.39 -5.94
N TRP A 502 16.54 22.79 -5.39
CA TRP A 502 15.30 22.97 -6.16
C TRP A 502 15.12 24.42 -6.63
N GLN A 503 15.96 25.35 -6.17
CA GLN A 503 15.93 26.77 -6.54
C GLN A 503 16.91 27.14 -7.68
N VAL A 504 17.73 26.23 -8.22
CA VAL A 504 18.64 26.54 -9.35
C VAL A 504 17.94 26.47 -10.72
N LYS A 505 16.65 26.81 -10.81
CA LYS A 505 15.99 27.07 -12.09
C LYS A 505 15.12 28.31 -12.00
#